data_AF-A0A2W0ABJ9-F1
#
_entry.id   AF-A0A2W0ABJ9-F1
#
_cell.length_a   1.000
_cell.length_b   1.000
_cell.length_c   1.000
_cell.angle_alpha   90.00
_cell.angle_beta   90.00
_cell.angle_gamma   90.00
#
_symmetry.space_group_name_H-M   'P 1'
#
loop_
_entity.id
_entity.type
_entity.pdbx_description
1 polymer ?
#
loop_
_entity_poly.entity_id
_entity_poly.type
_entity_poly.pdbx_seq_one_letter_code
_entity_poly.pdbx_strand_id
1 'polypeptide(L)'
;GDYTSWINELRRGRAFATVGPLMLFDSDGEQPGSERRFAAPAKVSLGVSVVSPIPVSKLEIVANGQVVAEASSPMPTEGLAWRGVLGLAQSSWIAARVWGPNSDRIANGPSRWSERHSPTLVLLAHSSPSYVYVDDQPIFSETARQFCLHWLDALIERIRTEGKFTTEAHRDDVLATFMRARAVYQNMGTHEKAKP
;
A
#
# COMPACT_ATOMS: atom_id res chain seq x y z
N GLY A 1 -1.68 26.72 -1.68
CA GLY A 1 -0.81 25.71 -1.05
C GLY A 1 0.48 25.65 -1.84
N ASP A 2 1.62 25.56 -1.18
CA ASP A 2 2.93 25.46 -1.83
C ASP A 2 3.11 24.06 -2.42
N TYR A 3 3.35 23.98 -3.73
CA TYR A 3 3.59 22.73 -4.47
C TYR A 3 4.76 21.94 -3.89
N THR A 4 5.78 22.64 -3.41
CA THR A 4 6.97 22.05 -2.78
C THR A 4 6.58 21.31 -1.50
N SER A 5 5.74 21.94 -0.67
CA SER A 5 5.21 21.33 0.54
C SER A 5 4.43 20.05 0.21
N TRP A 6 3.47 20.12 -0.72
CA TRP A 6 2.67 18.95 -1.12
C TRP A 6 3.52 17.78 -1.65
N ILE A 7 4.52 18.04 -2.51
CA ILE A 7 5.44 17.00 -2.99
C ILE A 7 6.23 16.38 -1.84
N ASN A 8 6.68 17.19 -0.88
CA ASN A 8 7.47 16.69 0.24
C ASN A 8 6.64 15.79 1.16
N GLU A 9 5.37 16.11 1.40
CA GLU A 9 4.47 15.26 2.17
C GLU A 9 4.20 13.92 1.46
N LEU A 10 3.99 13.94 0.14
CA LEU A 10 3.87 12.73 -0.67
C LEU A 10 5.12 11.85 -0.61
N ARG A 11 6.31 12.44 -0.76
CA ARG A 11 7.59 11.70 -0.66
C ARG A 11 7.80 11.06 0.70
N ARG A 12 7.28 11.69 1.76
CA ARG A 12 7.33 11.16 3.13
C ARG A 12 6.24 10.13 3.41
N GLY A 13 5.45 9.73 2.42
CA GLY A 13 4.40 8.71 2.59
C GLY A 13 3.21 9.18 3.41
N ARG A 14 3.01 10.49 3.61
CA ARG A 14 1.85 11.01 4.35
C ARG A 14 0.63 11.14 3.45
N ALA A 15 0.15 9.99 2.98
CA ALA A 15 -0.96 9.90 2.04
C ALA A 15 -1.83 8.67 2.31
N PHE A 16 -2.98 8.65 1.66
CA PHE A 16 -3.81 7.48 1.49
C PHE A 16 -4.46 7.54 0.11
N ALA A 17 -4.74 6.38 -0.48
CA ALA A 17 -5.53 6.27 -1.69
C ALA A 17 -6.99 6.01 -1.30
N THR A 18 -7.95 6.67 -1.95
CA THR A 18 -9.37 6.51 -1.63
C THR A 18 -10.28 6.66 -2.85
N VAL A 19 -11.42 5.98 -2.78
CA VAL A 19 -12.61 6.15 -3.61
C VAL A 19 -13.81 6.36 -2.68
N GLY A 20 -13.84 7.49 -1.98
CA GLY A 20 -14.96 7.86 -1.09
C GLY A 20 -14.54 8.17 0.35
N PRO A 21 -14.20 7.16 1.18
CA PRO A 21 -13.91 7.37 2.59
C PRO A 21 -12.66 8.23 2.81
N LEU A 22 -12.75 9.14 3.77
CA LEU A 22 -11.61 9.78 4.38
C LEU A 22 -11.13 8.91 5.53
N MET A 23 -9.84 8.57 5.52
CA MET A 23 -9.21 7.74 6.54
C MET A 23 -8.03 8.48 7.16
N LEU A 24 -8.00 8.49 8.48
CA LEU A 24 -6.82 8.84 9.26
C LEU A 24 -6.27 7.57 9.89
N PHE A 25 -4.98 7.32 9.69
CA PHE A 25 -4.22 6.24 10.29
C PHE A 25 -3.04 6.85 11.06
N ASP A 26 -2.83 6.40 12.28
CA ASP A 26 -1.69 6.79 13.10
C ASP A 26 -1.00 5.57 13.74
N SER A 27 0.30 5.72 13.94
CA SER A 27 1.18 4.74 14.58
C SER A 27 2.04 5.46 15.61
N ASP A 28 1.85 5.16 16.90
CA ASP A 28 2.43 5.89 18.04
C ASP A 28 2.22 7.42 17.95
N GLY A 29 1.07 7.86 17.45
CA GLY A 29 0.75 9.27 17.24
C GLY A 29 1.45 9.91 16.03
N GLU A 30 2.22 9.14 15.25
CA GLU A 30 2.81 9.60 13.99
C GLU A 30 1.96 9.23 12.78
N GLN A 31 2.03 10.06 11.75
CA GLN A 31 1.33 9.85 10.48
C GLN A 31 1.98 8.72 9.65
N PRO A 32 1.27 8.23 8.61
CA PRO A 32 1.82 7.24 7.68
C PRO A 32 3.12 7.71 7.03
N GLY A 33 4.00 6.76 6.73
CA GLY A 33 5.35 6.99 6.22
C GLY A 33 6.40 7.30 7.30
N SER A 34 6.00 7.27 8.57
CA SER A 34 6.92 7.26 9.72
C SER A 34 7.79 6.01 9.72
N GLU A 35 9.02 6.15 10.23
CA GLU A 35 9.96 5.06 10.47
C GLU A 35 10.36 5.05 11.94
N ARG A 36 10.21 3.90 12.59
CA ARG A 36 10.53 3.72 14.01
C ARG A 36 11.46 2.53 14.19
N ARG A 37 12.45 2.64 15.06
CA ARG A 37 13.45 1.59 15.29
C ARG A 37 13.45 1.12 16.73
N PHE A 38 13.55 -0.19 16.92
CA PHE A 38 13.55 -0.86 18.22
C PHE A 38 14.65 -1.93 18.25
N ALA A 39 15.35 -2.07 19.37
CA ALA A 39 16.40 -3.09 19.54
C ALA A 39 15.85 -4.49 19.87
N ALA A 40 14.55 -4.59 20.16
CA ALA A 40 13.86 -5.81 20.58
C ALA A 40 12.40 -5.76 20.07
N PRO A 41 11.62 -6.85 20.18
CA PRO A 41 10.22 -6.86 19.78
C PRO A 41 9.45 -5.63 20.26
N ALA A 42 8.79 -4.96 19.31
CA ALA A 42 8.15 -3.67 19.52
C ALA A 42 6.67 -3.83 19.90
N LYS A 43 6.14 -2.86 20.64
CA LYS A 43 4.70 -2.64 20.81
C LYS A 43 4.37 -1.27 20.27
N VAL A 44 3.45 -1.23 19.32
CA VAL A 44 3.09 0.00 18.60
C VAL A 44 1.61 0.27 18.80
N SER A 45 1.28 1.44 19.32
CA SER A 45 -0.11 1.88 19.42
C SER A 45 -0.58 2.33 18.04
N LEU A 46 -1.78 1.91 17.66
CA LEU A 46 -2.35 2.19 16.36
C LEU A 46 -3.74 2.79 16.55
N GLY A 47 -4.07 3.77 15.71
CA GLY A 47 -5.39 4.35 15.63
C GLY A 47 -5.83 4.53 14.19
N VAL A 48 -7.11 4.24 13.94
CA VAL A 48 -7.75 4.46 12.65
C VAL A 48 -9.10 5.10 12.88
N SER A 49 -9.41 6.13 12.10
CA SER A 49 -10.71 6.77 12.05
C SER A 49 -11.13 6.98 10.60
N VAL A 50 -12.37 6.58 10.29
CA VAL A 50 -12.93 6.60 8.94
C VAL A 50 -14.23 7.39 8.98
N VAL A 51 -14.38 8.30 8.02
CA VAL A 51 -15.64 8.98 7.72
C VAL A 51 -15.89 8.85 6.23
N SER A 52 -17.09 8.44 5.85
CA SER A 52 -17.41 8.10 4.46
C SER A 52 -18.83 8.47 4.08
N PRO A 53 -19.03 9.17 2.94
CA PRO A 53 -20.37 9.36 2.36
C PRO A 53 -20.90 8.10 1.66
N ILE A 54 -20.04 7.07 1.50
CA ILE A 54 -20.38 5.77 0.95
C ILE A 54 -20.25 4.74 2.08
N PRO A 55 -21.29 3.96 2.41
CA PRO A 55 -21.23 3.05 3.55
C PRO A 55 -20.04 2.09 3.49
N VAL A 56 -19.30 1.99 4.60
CA VAL A 56 -18.19 1.07 4.81
C VAL A 56 -18.63 -0.07 5.71
N SER A 57 -18.08 -1.26 5.52
CA SER A 57 -18.46 -2.46 6.28
C SER A 57 -17.30 -3.09 7.04
N LYS A 58 -16.06 -2.87 6.59
CA LYS A 58 -14.88 -3.50 7.18
C LYS A 58 -13.68 -2.56 7.16
N LEU A 59 -12.93 -2.56 8.27
CA LEU A 59 -11.64 -1.93 8.46
C LEU A 59 -10.65 -3.03 8.82
N GLU A 60 -9.50 -3.07 8.14
CA GLU A 60 -8.43 -4.02 8.41
C GLU A 60 -7.12 -3.28 8.68
N ILE A 61 -6.37 -3.78 9.66
CA ILE A 61 -4.97 -3.45 9.88
C ILE A 61 -4.14 -4.56 9.23
N VAL A 62 -3.24 -4.18 8.35
CA VAL A 62 -2.36 -5.09 7.61
C VAL A 62 -0.93 -4.88 8.06
N ALA A 63 -0.23 -5.95 8.43
CA ALA A 63 1.20 -5.94 8.67
C ALA A 63 1.88 -6.97 7.76
N ASN A 64 2.90 -6.56 6.99
CA ASN A 64 3.64 -7.42 6.06
C ASN A 64 2.72 -8.25 5.13
N GLY A 65 1.60 -7.67 4.70
CA GLY A 65 0.63 -8.30 3.78
C GLY A 65 -0.41 -9.20 4.45
N GLN A 66 -0.36 -9.37 5.77
CA GLN A 66 -1.33 -10.16 6.55
C GLN A 66 -2.27 -9.26 7.34
N VAL A 67 -3.56 -9.61 7.39
CA VAL A 67 -4.52 -8.91 8.25
C VAL A 67 -4.26 -9.34 9.70
N VAL A 68 -3.87 -8.37 10.53
CA VAL A 68 -3.49 -8.61 11.94
C VAL A 68 -4.53 -8.11 12.94
N ALA A 69 -5.45 -7.25 12.50
CA ALA A 69 -6.63 -6.84 13.25
C ALA A 69 -7.72 -6.37 12.30
N GLU A 70 -8.97 -6.43 12.74
CA GLU A 70 -10.10 -5.92 11.96
C GLU A 70 -11.21 -5.38 12.86
N ALA A 71 -12.01 -4.48 12.29
CA ALA A 71 -13.30 -4.05 12.80
C ALA A 71 -14.31 -4.13 11.68
N SER A 72 -15.46 -4.76 11.95
CA SER A 72 -16.53 -4.92 10.96
C SER A 72 -17.85 -4.39 11.54
N SER A 73 -18.68 -3.82 10.68
CA SER A 73 -20.05 -3.45 11.01
C SER A 73 -21.03 -4.37 10.28
N PRO A 74 -21.92 -5.09 10.99
CA PRO A 74 -22.96 -5.92 10.36
C PRO A 74 -23.88 -5.13 9.42
N MET A 75 -24.08 -3.85 9.72
CA MET A 75 -24.77 -2.90 8.85
C MET A 75 -23.76 -1.86 8.34
N PRO A 76 -23.54 -1.75 7.01
CA PRO A 76 -22.65 -0.74 6.46
C PRO A 76 -22.98 0.67 6.97
N THR A 77 -21.97 1.44 7.33
CA THR A 77 -22.09 2.69 8.09
C THR A 77 -21.23 3.80 7.48
N GLU A 78 -21.51 5.04 7.82
CA GLU A 78 -20.74 6.22 7.37
C GLU A 78 -19.43 6.43 8.14
N GLY A 79 -19.17 5.63 9.18
CA GLY A 79 -17.92 5.74 9.94
C GLY A 79 -17.53 4.46 10.66
N LEU A 80 -16.22 4.23 10.72
CA LEU A 80 -15.59 3.13 11.47
C LEU A 80 -14.36 3.67 12.20
N ALA A 81 -14.09 3.12 13.37
CA ALA A 81 -12.88 3.43 14.11
C ALA A 81 -12.32 2.16 14.75
N TRP A 82 -11.00 2.14 14.88
CA TRP A 82 -10.29 1.08 15.57
C TRP A 82 -9.09 1.67 16.31
N ARG A 83 -8.82 1.16 17.52
CA ARG A 83 -7.61 1.47 18.27
C ARG A 83 -7.09 0.20 18.90
N GLY A 84 -5.77 0.05 18.94
CA GLY A 84 -5.15 -1.10 19.56
C GLY A 84 -3.66 -0.95 19.72
N VAL A 85 -3.03 -1.98 20.27
CA VAL A 85 -1.58 -2.11 20.36
C VAL A 85 -1.18 -3.37 19.63
N LEU A 86 -0.29 -3.24 18.65
CA LEU A 86 0.25 -4.36 17.88
C LEU A 86 1.64 -4.73 18.41
N GLY A 87 1.83 -6.02 18.73
CA GLY A 87 3.14 -6.58 19.05
C GLY A 87 3.85 -7.04 17.78
N LEU A 88 5.08 -6.60 17.57
CA LEU A 88 5.87 -6.87 16.36
C LEU A 88 7.20 -7.51 16.76
N ALA A 89 7.33 -8.80 16.47
CA ALA A 89 8.56 -9.55 16.73
C ALA A 89 9.65 -9.32 15.66
N GLN A 90 9.28 -8.76 14.52
CA GLN A 90 10.16 -8.53 13.38
C GLN A 90 9.84 -7.18 12.72
N SER A 91 10.79 -6.67 11.94
CA SER A 91 10.57 -5.48 11.12
C SER A 91 9.34 -5.63 10.24
N SER A 92 8.48 -4.63 10.26
CA SER A 92 7.18 -4.68 9.62
C SER A 92 6.78 -3.33 9.04
N TRP A 93 6.15 -3.36 7.87
CA TRP A 93 5.30 -2.25 7.44
C TRP A 93 3.87 -2.51 7.93
N ILE A 94 3.16 -1.46 8.32
CA ILE A 94 1.79 -1.52 8.86
C ILE A 94 0.94 -0.51 8.08
N ALA A 95 -0.23 -0.91 7.61
CA ALA A 95 -1.18 -0.02 6.96
C ALA A 95 -2.62 -0.34 7.39
N ALA A 96 -3.51 0.63 7.19
CA ALA A 96 -4.94 0.45 7.35
C ALA A 96 -5.64 0.45 5.99
N ARG A 97 -6.65 -0.40 5.83
CA ARG A 97 -7.49 -0.42 4.63
C ARG A 97 -8.96 -0.62 4.98
N VAL A 98 -9.83 -0.05 4.15
CA VAL A 98 -11.27 0.01 4.38
C VAL A 98 -12.00 -0.52 3.18
N TRP A 99 -13.01 -1.34 3.45
CA TRP A 99 -13.88 -1.98 2.48
C TRP A 99 -15.32 -1.54 2.69
N GLY A 100 -16.07 -1.52 1.60
CA GLY A 100 -17.52 -1.36 1.61
C GLY A 100 -18.21 -2.37 0.70
N PRO A 101 -19.53 -2.57 0.85
CA PRO A 101 -20.32 -3.26 -0.16
C PRO A 101 -20.15 -2.58 -1.51
N ASN A 102 -20.40 -3.34 -2.57
CA ASN A 102 -20.54 -2.71 -3.88
C ASN A 102 -21.67 -1.68 -3.81
N SER A 103 -21.43 -0.49 -4.37
CA SER A 103 -22.35 0.62 -4.33
C SER A 103 -22.42 1.27 -5.69
N ASP A 104 -23.63 1.54 -6.14
CA ASP A 104 -23.92 2.31 -7.34
C ASP A 104 -23.25 3.70 -7.32
N ARG A 105 -22.93 4.25 -6.15
CA ARG A 105 -22.20 5.53 -6.04
C ARG A 105 -20.73 5.42 -6.45
N ILE A 106 -20.16 4.22 -6.40
CA ILE A 106 -18.82 3.89 -6.88
C ILE A 106 -18.91 3.40 -8.33
N ALA A 107 -19.89 2.53 -8.60
CA ALA A 107 -20.09 1.89 -9.89
C ALA A 107 -20.71 2.80 -10.96
N ASN A 108 -21.31 3.95 -10.63
CA ASN A 108 -21.89 4.87 -11.63
C ASN A 108 -21.15 6.22 -11.74
N GLY A 109 -19.88 6.29 -11.31
CA GLY A 109 -19.05 7.46 -11.61
C GLY A 109 -18.86 7.63 -13.14
N PRO A 110 -18.57 8.84 -13.65
CA PRO A 110 -18.40 9.11 -15.09
C PRO A 110 -17.17 8.43 -15.73
N SER A 111 -16.51 7.51 -15.02
CA SER A 111 -15.33 6.80 -15.49
C SER A 111 -15.74 5.53 -16.22
N ARG A 112 -15.10 5.19 -17.34
CA ARG A 112 -15.30 3.92 -18.08
C ARG A 112 -15.10 2.63 -17.26
N TRP A 113 -14.61 2.75 -16.02
CA TRP A 113 -14.44 1.64 -15.08
C TRP A 113 -15.74 1.32 -14.29
N SER A 114 -16.76 2.17 -14.40
CA SER A 114 -18.12 2.03 -13.86
C SER A 114 -18.82 0.75 -14.31
N GLU A 115 -18.53 0.29 -15.53
CA GLU A 115 -19.17 -0.90 -16.13
C GLU A 115 -18.71 -2.22 -15.49
N ARG A 116 -17.59 -2.23 -14.74
CA ARG A 116 -17.10 -3.40 -14.01
C ARG A 116 -17.87 -3.54 -12.68
N HIS A 117 -19.05 -4.14 -12.76
CA HIS A 117 -19.77 -4.62 -11.58
C HIS A 117 -18.94 -5.74 -10.91
N SER A 118 -18.32 -5.45 -9.77
CA SER A 118 -17.72 -6.47 -8.91
C SER A 118 -18.81 -7.10 -8.04
N PRO A 119 -19.02 -8.42 -8.05
CA PRO A 119 -20.09 -9.05 -7.27
C PRO A 119 -19.84 -9.08 -5.75
N THR A 120 -18.73 -8.49 -5.26
CA THR A 120 -18.26 -8.59 -3.87
C THR A 120 -17.70 -7.26 -3.35
N LEU A 121 -17.41 -7.18 -2.04
CA LEU A 121 -16.84 -6.01 -1.35
C LEU A 121 -15.71 -5.33 -2.17
N VAL A 122 -15.68 -4.01 -2.15
CA VAL A 122 -14.67 -3.21 -2.86
C VAL A 122 -13.73 -2.51 -1.89
N LEU A 123 -12.45 -2.44 -2.25
CA LEU A 123 -11.46 -1.67 -1.51
C LEU A 123 -11.75 -0.19 -1.75
N LEU A 124 -12.06 0.52 -0.67
CA LEU A 124 -12.46 1.92 -0.73
C LEU A 124 -11.35 2.87 -0.33
N ALA A 125 -10.50 2.50 0.63
CA ALA A 125 -9.31 3.26 0.93
C ALA A 125 -8.18 2.39 1.48
N HIS A 126 -6.96 2.86 1.29
CA HIS A 126 -5.74 2.24 1.80
C HIS A 126 -4.75 3.33 2.20
N SER A 127 -4.26 3.32 3.43
CA SER A 127 -3.23 4.25 3.88
C SER A 127 -1.88 3.91 3.24
N SER A 128 -0.99 4.89 3.15
CA SER A 128 0.43 4.56 3.10
C SER A 128 0.85 3.79 4.36
N PRO A 129 1.94 3.02 4.31
CA PRO A 129 2.40 2.27 5.47
C PRO A 129 3.17 3.15 6.46
N SER A 130 3.14 2.79 7.73
CA SER A 130 4.18 3.14 8.72
C SER A 130 5.16 1.98 8.85
N TYR A 131 6.43 2.28 9.09
CA TYR A 131 7.50 1.30 9.13
C TYR A 131 8.08 1.15 10.54
N VAL A 132 8.23 -0.09 10.96
CA VAL A 132 8.83 -0.47 12.23
C VAL A 132 10.01 -1.39 11.93
N TYR A 133 11.20 -1.02 12.37
CA TYR A 133 12.40 -1.83 12.27
C TYR A 133 12.73 -2.40 13.64
N VAL A 134 12.93 -3.73 13.71
CA VAL A 134 13.33 -4.46 14.90
C VAL A 134 14.73 -5.03 14.66
N ASP A 135 15.64 -4.75 15.58
CA ASP A 135 17.05 -5.22 15.52
C ASP A 135 17.75 -4.87 14.20
N ASP A 136 17.44 -3.68 13.67
CA ASP A 136 17.89 -3.15 12.37
C ASP A 136 17.71 -4.13 11.18
N GLN A 137 16.84 -5.15 11.32
CA GLN A 137 16.56 -6.10 10.26
C GLN A 137 15.76 -5.41 9.14
N PRO A 138 16.04 -5.69 7.87
CA PRO A 138 15.27 -5.14 6.76
C PRO A 138 13.86 -5.72 6.73
N ILE A 139 12.91 -4.92 6.24
CA ILE A 139 11.58 -5.41 5.87
C ILE A 139 11.70 -6.06 4.48
N PHE A 140 11.63 -7.38 4.41
CA PHE A 140 11.81 -8.12 3.16
C PHE A 140 10.85 -9.30 3.04
N SER A 141 10.34 -9.53 1.82
CA SER A 141 9.48 -10.67 1.49
C SER A 141 9.90 -11.27 0.15
N GLU A 142 10.42 -12.49 0.20
CA GLU A 142 10.82 -13.22 -1.01
C GLU A 142 9.63 -13.45 -1.95
N THR A 143 8.46 -13.78 -1.40
CA THR A 143 7.22 -13.94 -2.18
C THR A 143 6.85 -12.65 -2.91
N ALA A 144 6.94 -11.49 -2.24
CA ALA A 144 6.67 -10.21 -2.88
C ALA A 144 7.70 -9.88 -3.98
N ARG A 145 8.98 -10.18 -3.74
CA ARG A 145 10.04 -10.02 -4.74
C ARG A 145 9.78 -10.85 -5.98
N GLN A 146 9.44 -12.12 -5.82
CA GLN A 146 9.10 -13.03 -6.94
C GLN A 146 7.88 -12.56 -7.71
N PHE A 147 6.84 -12.10 -7.00
CA PHE A 147 5.66 -11.51 -7.63
C PHE A 147 6.03 -10.28 -8.48
N CYS A 148 6.83 -9.36 -7.95
CA CYS A 148 7.28 -8.18 -8.69
C CYS A 148 8.12 -8.57 -9.92
N LEU A 149 9.04 -9.52 -9.79
CA LEU A 149 9.85 -10.01 -10.91
C LEU A 149 9.00 -10.63 -12.00
N HIS A 150 8.05 -11.48 -11.63
CA HIS A 150 7.11 -12.09 -12.57
C HIS A 150 6.31 -11.02 -13.34
N TRP A 151 5.78 -10.02 -12.64
CA TRP A 151 5.05 -8.92 -13.28
C TRP A 151 5.93 -8.05 -14.19
N LEU A 152 7.17 -7.76 -13.77
CA LEU A 152 8.12 -7.03 -14.61
C LEU A 152 8.47 -7.81 -15.86
N ASP A 153 8.67 -9.13 -15.76
CA ASP A 153 8.91 -10.00 -16.91
C ASP A 153 7.72 -9.99 -17.89
N ALA A 154 6.50 -10.08 -17.38
CA ALA A 154 5.30 -10.00 -18.20
C ALA A 154 5.14 -8.63 -18.88
N LEU A 155 5.45 -7.53 -18.18
CA LEU A 155 5.38 -6.18 -18.74
C LEU A 155 6.46 -5.95 -19.81
N ILE A 156 7.69 -6.40 -19.56
CA ILE A 156 8.79 -6.33 -20.53
C ILE A 156 8.41 -7.11 -21.79
N GLU A 157 7.87 -8.31 -21.64
CA GLU A 157 7.46 -9.13 -22.78
C GLU A 157 6.34 -8.45 -23.57
N ARG A 158 5.31 -7.92 -22.89
CA ARG A 158 4.24 -7.18 -23.55
C ARG A 158 4.73 -5.94 -24.30
N ILE A 159 5.71 -5.23 -23.76
CA ILE A 159 6.33 -4.08 -24.44
C ILE A 159 7.05 -4.54 -25.72
N ARG A 160 7.71 -5.70 -25.70
CA ARG A 160 8.44 -6.25 -26.85
C ARG A 160 7.50 -6.72 -27.96
N THR A 161 6.40 -7.39 -27.62
CA THR A 161 5.53 -8.07 -28.58
C THR A 161 4.35 -7.23 -29.04
N GLU A 162 3.77 -6.43 -28.14
CA GLU A 162 2.52 -5.69 -28.37
C GLU A 162 2.69 -4.17 -28.27
N GLY A 163 3.87 -3.70 -27.85
CA GLY A 163 4.14 -2.29 -27.60
C GLY A 163 4.01 -1.41 -28.83
N LYS A 164 3.13 -0.41 -28.76
CA LYS A 164 2.95 0.60 -29.81
C LYS A 164 3.69 1.88 -29.43
N PHE A 165 4.80 2.13 -30.12
CA PHE A 165 5.66 3.29 -29.88
C PHE A 165 5.83 4.12 -31.14
N THR A 166 5.99 5.43 -30.97
CA THR A 166 6.23 6.36 -32.08
C THR A 166 7.58 6.09 -32.77
N THR A 167 8.58 5.64 -32.01
CA THR A 167 9.92 5.28 -32.52
C THR A 167 10.47 4.07 -31.77
N GLU A 168 11.40 3.34 -32.40
CA GLU A 168 12.12 2.23 -31.75
C GLU A 168 12.98 2.72 -30.58
N ALA A 169 13.65 3.88 -30.73
CA ALA A 169 14.42 4.47 -29.64
C ALA A 169 13.57 4.71 -28.39
N HIS A 170 12.33 5.19 -28.55
CA HIS A 170 11.43 5.39 -27.41
C HIS A 170 11.00 4.06 -26.76
N ARG A 171 10.75 3.02 -27.56
CA ARG A 171 10.51 1.66 -27.03
C ARG A 171 11.69 1.18 -26.20
N ASP A 172 12.90 1.36 -26.72
CA ASP A 172 14.13 0.87 -26.09
C ASP A 172 14.43 1.62 -24.78
N ASP A 173 14.16 2.93 -24.70
CA ASP A 173 14.24 3.70 -23.46
C ASP A 173 13.27 3.21 -22.37
N VAL A 174 12.03 2.89 -22.78
CA VAL A 174 11.04 2.32 -21.87
C VAL A 174 11.48 0.94 -21.41
N LEU A 175 11.92 0.06 -22.32
CA LEU A 175 12.46 -1.26 -21.96
C LEU A 175 13.65 -1.17 -21.00
N ALA A 176 14.60 -0.26 -21.25
CA ALA A 176 15.74 -0.05 -20.38
C ALA A 176 15.32 0.39 -18.96
N THR A 177 14.23 1.16 -18.84
CA THR A 177 13.67 1.54 -17.54
C THR A 177 13.10 0.34 -16.79
N PHE A 178 12.33 -0.52 -17.45
CA PHE A 178 11.81 -1.75 -16.83
C PHE A 178 12.92 -2.76 -16.49
N MET A 179 13.95 -2.88 -17.33
CA MET A 179 15.11 -3.74 -17.07
C MET A 179 15.92 -3.25 -15.85
N ARG A 180 16.09 -1.93 -15.68
CA ARG A 180 16.70 -1.36 -14.47
C ARG A 180 15.88 -1.67 -13.23
N ALA A 181 14.56 -1.48 -13.29
CA ALA A 181 13.67 -1.83 -12.17
C ALA A 181 13.77 -3.32 -11.81
N ARG A 182 13.79 -4.19 -12.83
CA ARG A 182 13.97 -5.63 -12.64
C ARG A 182 15.30 -5.96 -11.93
N ALA A 183 16.40 -5.36 -12.36
CA ALA A 183 17.71 -5.57 -11.74
C ALA A 183 17.71 -5.19 -10.25
N VAL A 184 16.98 -4.13 -9.86
CA VAL A 184 16.80 -3.77 -8.43
C VAL A 184 16.17 -4.93 -7.66
N TYR A 185 15.03 -5.48 -8.11
CA TYR A 185 14.37 -6.60 -7.44
C TYR A 185 15.17 -7.91 -7.50
N GLN A 186 15.97 -8.13 -8.55
CA GLN A 186 16.85 -9.31 -8.61
C GLN A 186 17.93 -9.28 -7.54
N ASN A 187 18.43 -8.09 -7.20
CA ASN A 187 19.48 -7.88 -6.21
C ASN A 187 18.92 -7.56 -4.81
N MET A 188 17.60 -7.53 -4.62
CA MET A 188 17.00 -7.41 -3.29
C MET A 188 17.14 -8.73 -2.52
N GLY A 189 17.37 -8.64 -1.21
CA GLY A 189 17.51 -9.81 -0.33
C GLY A 189 18.93 -10.38 -0.27
N THR A 190 19.84 -9.97 -1.17
CA THR A 190 21.28 -10.21 -1.04
C THR A 190 21.89 -9.17 -0.09
N HIS A 191 21.40 -9.10 1.14
CA HIS A 191 22.11 -8.37 2.19
C HIS A 191 23.23 -9.28 2.68
N GLU A 192 24.42 -9.15 2.10
CA GLU A 192 25.63 -9.50 2.83
C GLU A 192 25.54 -8.80 4.19
N LYS A 193 25.63 -9.59 5.26
CA LYS A 193 25.88 -9.05 6.60
C LYS A 193 27.07 -8.11 6.44
N ALA A 194 26.86 -6.81 6.58
CA ALA A 194 27.95 -5.89 6.80
C ALA A 194 28.69 -6.44 8.03
N LYS A 195 29.86 -7.00 7.78
CA LYS A 195 30.72 -7.57 8.81
C LYS A 195 31.13 -6.41 9.73
N PRO A 196 31.13 -6.59 11.06
CA PRO A 196 31.47 -5.52 12.00
C PRO A 196 32.85 -4.91 11.74
#